data_AF-A0A6G9D0G0-F1
#
_entry.id   AF-A0A6G9D0G0-F1
#
_cell.length_a   1.000
_cell.length_b   1.000
_cell.length_c   1.000
_cell.angle_alpha   90.00
_cell.angle_beta   90.00
_cell.angle_gamma   90.00
#
_symmetry.space_group_name_H-M   'P 1'
#
loop_
_entity.id
_entity.type
_entity.pdbx_description
1 polymer ?
#
loop_
_entity_poly.entity_id
_entity_poly.type
_entity_poly.pdbx_seq_one_letter_code
_entity_poly.pdbx_strand_id
1 'polypeptide(L)' 'MTEPILDFAASKGVDAEVLRPLLGVRDSYFDAALDEMRTHFGTVEDYAINGLKLTAEQLTALRERFTSRSAFISAT' A
#
# COMPACT_ATOMS: atom_id res chain seq x y z
N MET A 1 12.11 -2.59 -4.07
CA MET A 1 11.84 -3.57 -5.15
C MET A 1 12.21 -3.06 -6.54
N THR A 2 12.75 -1.84 -6.69
CA THR A 2 13.07 -1.21 -7.97
C THR A 2 14.47 -1.52 -8.51
N GLU A 3 15.42 -1.86 -7.63
CA GLU A 3 16.83 -2.11 -7.99
C GLU A 3 17.03 -3.12 -9.14
N PRO A 4 16.34 -4.28 -9.19
CA PRO A 4 16.54 -5.23 -10.29
C PRO A 4 16.16 -4.67 -11.67
N ILE A 5 15.21 -3.73 -11.72
CA ILE A 5 14.74 -3.10 -12.95
C ILE A 5 15.72 -2.01 -13.40
N LEU A 6 16.27 -1.25 -12.45
CA LEU A 6 17.28 -0.22 -12.71
C LEU A 6 18.58 -0.85 -13.22
N ASP A 7 19.03 -1.94 -12.60
CA ASP A 7 20.22 -2.69 -13.03
C ASP A 7 20.07 -3.25 -14.45
N PHE A 8 18.89 -3.81 -14.77
CA PHE A 8 18.60 -4.28 -16.11
C PHE A 8 18.63 -3.14 -17.14
N ALA A 9 18.05 -1.98 -16.81
CA ALA A 9 18.06 -0.83 -17.71
C ALA A 9 19.47 -0.25 -17.93
N ALA A 10 20.26 -0.15 -16.87
CA ALA A 10 21.66 0.26 -16.94
C ALA A 10 22.47 -0.69 -17.83
N SER A 11 22.23 -2.01 -17.76
CA SER A 11 22.85 -3.01 -18.64
C SER A 11 22.53 -2.83 -20.13
N LYS A 12 21.46 -2.08 -20.46
CA LYS A 12 21.06 -1.72 -21.82
C LYS A 12 21.52 -0.32 -22.23
N GLY A 13 22.31 0.36 -21.40
CA GLY A 13 22.78 1.72 -21.64
C GLY A 13 21.73 2.80 -21.39
N VAL A 14 20.64 2.47 -20.68
CA VAL A 14 19.63 3.45 -20.27
C VAL A 14 20.06 4.07 -18.94
N ASP A 15 20.01 5.40 -18.86
CA ASP A 15 20.24 6.11 -17.61
C ASP A 15 19.13 5.79 -16.60
N ALA A 16 19.51 5.15 -15.49
CA ALA A 16 18.62 4.74 -14.42
C ALA A 16 17.88 5.94 -13.77
N GLU A 17 18.49 7.13 -13.78
CA GLU A 17 17.86 8.34 -13.21
C GLU A 17 16.65 8.80 -14.03
N VAL A 18 16.58 8.46 -15.31
CA VAL A 18 15.39 8.73 -16.16
C VAL A 18 14.22 7.82 -15.78
N LEU A 19 14.50 6.63 -15.25
CA LEU A 19 13.48 5.64 -14.90
C LEU A 19 12.99 5.75 -13.46
N ARG A 20 13.80 6.30 -12.54
CA ARG A 20 13.42 6.49 -11.13
C ARG A 20 12.09 7.22 -10.92
N PRO A 21 11.76 8.31 -11.64
CA PRO A 21 10.47 8.98 -11.50
C PRO A 21 9.27 8.15 -11.95
N LEU A 22 9.48 7.17 -12.84
CA LEU A 22 8.43 6.29 -13.37
C LEU A 22 8.20 5.07 -12.48
N LEU A 23 9.26 4.60 -11.81
CA LEU A 23 9.24 3.43 -10.94
C LEU A 23 8.99 3.77 -9.48
N GLY A 24 9.07 5.06 -9.11
CA GLY A 24 8.74 5.57 -7.79
C GLY A 24 7.24 5.75 -7.59
N VAL A 25 6.78 5.49 -6.36
CA VAL A 25 5.43 5.88 -5.95
C VAL A 25 5.50 7.35 -5.52
N ARG A 26 4.69 8.22 -6.13
CA ARG A 26 4.56 9.61 -5.71
C ARG A 26 3.47 9.72 -4.65
N ASP A 27 3.71 10.52 -3.62
CA ASP A 27 2.73 10.78 -2.54
C ASP A 27 1.37 11.23 -3.13
N SER A 28 1.40 12.04 -4.19
CA SER A 28 0.21 12.52 -4.90
C SER A 28 -0.72 11.41 -5.42
N TYR A 29 -0.20 10.21 -5.70
CA TYR A 29 -1.03 9.09 -6.16
C TYR A 29 -1.85 8.49 -5.01
N PHE A 30 -1.29 8.48 -3.80
CA PHE A 30 -2.02 8.10 -2.61
C PHE A 30 -3.02 9.17 -2.20
N ASP A 31 -2.63 10.45 -2.28
CA ASP A 31 -3.54 11.56 -1.95
C ASP A 31 -4.80 11.52 -2.84
N ALA A 32 -4.63 11.36 -4.15
CA ALA A 32 -5.76 11.25 -5.08
C ALA A 32 -6.65 10.05 -4.79
N ALA A 33 -6.06 8.88 -4.49
CA ALA A 33 -6.82 7.68 -4.16
C ALA A 33 -7.59 7.81 -2.84
N LEU A 34 -7.00 8.46 -1.83
CA LEU A 34 -7.65 8.72 -0.54
C LEU A 34 -8.77 9.74 -0.67
N ASP A 35 -8.59 10.78 -1.50
CA ASP A 35 -9.63 11.77 -1.77
C ASP A 35 -10.81 11.17 -2.53
N GLU A 36 -10.56 10.32 -3.53
CA GLU A 36 -11.62 9.59 -4.23
C GLU A 36 -12.39 8.67 -3.27
N MET A 37 -11.68 7.93 -2.41
CA MET A 37 -12.29 7.09 -1.39
C MET A 37 -13.17 7.91 -0.44
N ARG A 38 -12.69 9.07 0.03
CA ARG A 38 -13.46 9.98 0.90
C ARG A 38 -14.68 10.54 0.19
N THR A 39 -14.54 10.89 -1.08
CA THR A 39 -15.62 11.45 -1.91
C THR A 39 -16.76 10.44 -2.09
N HIS A 40 -16.44 9.17 -2.32
CA HIS A 40 -17.44 8.14 -2.61
C HIS A 40 -17.97 7.41 -1.38
N PHE A 41 -17.16 7.29 -0.32
CA PHE A 41 -17.46 6.44 0.84
C PHE A 41 -17.36 7.17 2.18
N GLY A 42 -16.81 8.38 2.23
CA GLY A 42 -16.67 9.17 3.46
C GLY A 42 -15.47 8.75 4.29
N THR A 43 -15.53 7.59 4.94
CA THR A 43 -14.47 7.09 5.83
C THR A 43 -13.79 5.84 5.27
N VAL A 44 -12.62 5.50 5.81
CA VAL A 44 -11.91 4.26 5.44
C VAL A 44 -12.71 3.03 5.88
N GLU A 45 -13.35 3.09 7.04
CA GLU A 45 -14.25 2.07 7.56
C GLU A 45 -15.46 1.85 6.65
N ASP A 46 -16.10 2.94 6.20
CA ASP A 46 -17.23 2.87 5.28
C ASP A 46 -16.81 2.34 3.91
N TYR A 47 -15.60 2.67 3.43
CA TYR A 47 -15.06 2.07 2.22
C TYR A 47 -14.83 0.56 2.38
N ALA A 48 -14.32 0.11 3.53
CA ALA A 48 -14.12 -1.31 3.80
C ALA A 48 -15.44 -2.11 3.76
N ILE A 49 -16.51 -1.56 4.36
CA ILE A 49 -17.82 -2.22 4.41
C ILE A 49 -18.58 -2.06 3.09
N ASN A 50 -18.67 -0.85 2.56
CA ASN A 50 -19.56 -0.54 1.44
C ASN A 50 -18.87 -0.64 0.08
N GLY A 51 -17.57 -0.34 0.00
CA GLY A 51 -16.76 -0.45 -1.22
C GLY A 51 -16.20 -1.86 -1.41
N LEU A 52 -15.48 -2.36 -0.41
CA LEU A 52 -14.82 -3.68 -0.46
C LEU A 52 -15.72 -4.84 -0.04
N LYS A 53 -16.94 -4.54 0.45
CA LYS A 53 -17.94 -5.55 0.86
C LYS A 53 -17.45 -6.47 1.97
N LEU A 54 -16.61 -5.97 2.86
CA LEU A 54 -16.18 -6.72 4.04
C LEU A 54 -17.30 -6.77 5.08
N THR A 55 -17.49 -7.92 5.69
CA THR A 55 -18.38 -8.04 6.85
C THR A 55 -17.71 -7.48 8.10
N ALA A 56 -18.52 -7.17 9.13
CA ALA A 56 -18.01 -6.68 10.40
C ALA A 56 -17.07 -7.71 11.08
N GLU A 57 -17.35 -9.00 10.91
CA GLU A 57 -16.52 -10.09 11.43
C GLU A 57 -15.16 -10.14 10.73
N GLN A 58 -15.14 -9.97 9.39
CA GLN A 58 -13.89 -9.92 8.63
C GLN A 58 -13.05 -8.70 9.04
N LEU A 59 -13.67 -7.54 9.21
CA LEU A 59 -12.96 -6.33 9.63
C LEU A 59 -12.37 -6.46 11.04
N THR A 60 -13.10 -7.12 11.95
CA THR A 60 -12.63 -7.44 13.30
C THR A 60 -11.44 -8.40 13.26
N ALA A 61 -11.54 -9.48 12.49
CA ALA A 61 -10.45 -10.45 12.34
C ALA A 61 -9.19 -9.83 11.73
N LEU A 62 -9.33 -8.93 10.75
CA LEU A 62 -8.21 -8.17 10.19
C LEU A 62 -7.57 -7.25 11.24
N ARG A 63 -8.38 -6.50 12.00
CA ARG A 63 -7.88 -5.63 13.06
C ARG A 63 -7.11 -6.43 14.10
N GLU A 64 -7.66 -7.55 14.58
CA GLU A 64 -6.97 -8.43 15.50
C GLU A 64 -5.65 -8.94 14.90
N ARG A 65 -5.65 -9.46 13.67
CA ARG A 65 -4.45 -10.01 13.04
C ARG A 65 -3.30 -9.00 12.92
N PHE A 66 -3.60 -7.73 12.63
CA PHE A 66 -2.59 -6.72 12.32
C PHE A 66 -2.30 -5.73 13.45
N THR A 67 -3.14 -5.67 14.50
CA THR A 67 -2.95 -4.75 15.64
C THR A 67 -2.79 -5.45 16.99
N SER A 68 -3.16 -6.74 17.10
CA SER A 68 -2.74 -7.53 18.25
C SER A 68 -1.24 -7.65 18.18
N ARG A 69 -0.56 -7.00 19.13
CA ARG A 69 0.88 -7.11 19.33
C ARG A 69 1.27 -8.57 19.12
N SER A 70 2.07 -8.86 18.10
CA SER A 70 2.71 -10.15 17.96
C SER A 70 3.28 -10.49 19.33
N ALA A 71 2.81 -11.60 19.90
CA ALA A 71 3.38 -12.11 21.13
C ALA A 71 4.90 -12.07 20.96
N PHE A 72 5.51 -11.27 21.84
CA PHE A 72 6.93 -11.12 22.10
C PHE A 72 7.77 -12.16 21.34
N ILE A 73 8.62 -11.71 20.43
CA ILE A 73 9.75 -12.53 19.97
C ILE A 73 10.48 -12.93 21.25
N SER A 74 10.39 -14.22 21.60
CA SER A 74 11.13 -14.81 22.71
C SER A 74 12.60 -14.74 22.33
N ALA A 75 13.30 -13.72 22.82
CA ALA A 75 14.74 -13.73 22.90
C ALA A 75 15.12 -14.60 24.12
N THR A 76 15.42 -15.86 23.85
CA THR A 76 16.26 -16.70 24.72
C THR A 76 17.62 -16.82 24.06
#